data_AF-A0A6V7JQ35-F1
#
_entry.id   AF-A0A6V7JQ35-F1
#
_cell.length_a   1.000
_cell.length_b   1.000
_cell.length_c   1.000
_cell.angle_alpha   90.00
_cell.angle_beta   90.00
_cell.angle_gamma   90.00
#
_symmetry.space_group_name_H-M   'P 1'
#
loop_
_entity.id
_entity.type
_entity.pdbx_description
1 polymer ?
#
loop_
_entity_poly.entity_id
_entity_poly.type
_entity_poly.pdbx_seq_one_letter_code
_entity_poly.pdbx_strand_id
1 'polypeptide(L)' 'ANSFHQTSKWIDDVRTERGSDVIIMLVGNKTDLSDKRQVSTEDGERKAKELNVMFIETSAKAGYNVKQ' A
#
# COMPACT_ATOMS: atom_id res chain seq x y z
N ALA A 1 3.55 2.46 11.93
CA ALA A 1 3.90 3.45 10.90
C ALA A 1 5.23 3.15 10.15
N ASN A 2 6.23 2.50 10.76
CA ASN A 2 7.56 2.32 10.12
C ASN A 2 7.50 1.57 8.76
N SER A 3 6.64 0.56 8.61
CA SER A 3 6.43 -0.12 7.32
C SER A 3 5.86 0.80 6.24
N PHE A 4 5.02 1.77 6.62
CA PHE A 4 4.39 2.71 5.70
C PHE A 4 5.41 3.73 5.16
N HIS A 5 6.30 4.25 6.00
CA HIS A 5 7.35 5.16 5.54
C HIS A 5 8.31 4.53 4.53
N GLN A 6 8.55 3.22 4.64
CA GLN A 6 9.43 2.48 3.72
C GLN A 6 8.83 2.26 2.32
N THR A 7 7.52 2.46 2.14
CA THR A 7 6.83 2.23 0.85
C THR A 7 7.38 3.10 -0.28
N SER A 8 7.76 4.35 0.01
CA SER A 8 8.37 5.24 -0.99
C SER A 8 9.67 4.66 -1.53
N LYS A 9 10.53 4.15 -0.63
CA LYS A 9 11.80 3.54 -1.01
C LYS A 9 11.58 2.29 -1.87
N TRP A 10 10.66 1.42 -1.48
CA TRP A 10 10.36 0.21 -2.27
C TRP A 10 9.82 0.54 -3.66
N ILE A 11 9.01 1.60 -3.79
CA ILE A 11 8.49 2.05 -5.08
C ILE A 11 9.62 2.60 -5.96
N ASP A 12 10.54 3.38 -5.38
CA ASP A 12 11.70 3.91 -6.09
C ASP A 12 12.67 2.79 -6.53
N ASP A 13 12.89 1.79 -5.68
CA ASP A 13 13.72 0.62 -6.00
C ASP A 13 13.11 -0.13 -7.21
N VAL A 14 11.80 -0.37 -7.22
CA VAL A 14 11.10 -1.03 -8.33
C VAL A 14 11.17 -0.23 -9.62
N ARG A 15 10.99 1.10 -9.55
CA ARG A 15 11.11 1.99 -10.72
C ARG A 15 12.52 2.04 -11.27
N THR A 16 13.52 1.98 -10.39
CA THR A 16 14.93 1.96 -10.77
C THR A 16 15.29 0.67 -11.51
N GLU A 17 14.79 -0.47 -11.05
CA GLU A 17 15.10 -1.77 -11.66
C GLU A 17 14.26 -2.09 -12.90
N ARG A 18 12.98 -1.71 -12.93
CA ARG A 18 12.02 -2.12 -13.97
C ARG A 18 11.58 -0.99 -14.90
N GLY A 19 11.98 0.25 -14.62
CA GLY A 19 11.53 1.44 -15.35
C GLY A 19 10.15 1.93 -14.92
N SER A 20 9.67 2.97 -15.58
CA SER A 20 8.43 3.67 -15.22
C SER A 20 7.15 3.02 -15.77
N ASP A 21 7.27 1.97 -16.58
CA ASP A 21 6.15 1.32 -17.28
C ASP A 21 5.53 0.16 -16.47
N VAL A 22 5.93 0.02 -15.20
CA VAL A 22 5.38 -0.98 -14.30
C VAL A 22 4.19 -0.44 -13.52
N ILE A 23 3.12 -1.24 -13.52
CA ILE A 23 1.95 -0.98 -12.70
C ILE A 23 2.28 -1.38 -11.26
N ILE A 24 2.29 -0.40 -10.36
CA ILE A 24 2.53 -0.61 -8.92
C ILE A 24 1.23 -0.36 -8.16
N MET A 25 0.94 -1.25 -7.21
CA MET A 25 -0.20 -1.14 -6.30
C MET A 25 0.27 -1.23 -4.85
N LEU A 26 -0.04 -0.19 -4.08
CA LEU A 26 0.18 -0.13 -2.65
C LEU A 26 -0.96 -0.85 -1.91
N VAL A 27 -0.63 -1.89 -1.14
CA VAL A 27 -1.61 -2.71 -0.43
C VAL A 27 -1.52 -2.50 1.08
N GLY A 28 -2.54 -1.89 1.67
CA GLY A 28 -2.73 -1.77 3.11
C GLY A 28 -3.29 -3.07 3.70
N ASN A 29 -2.40 -4.01 4.07
CA ASN A 29 -2.82 -5.30 4.64
C ASN A 29 -3.14 -5.20 6.16
N LYS A 30 -3.90 -6.17 6.69
CA LYS A 30 -4.30 -6.32 8.11
C LYS A 30 -5.39 -5.36 8.58
N THR A 31 -6.34 -5.02 7.72
CA THR A 31 -7.49 -4.17 8.10
C THR A 31 -8.41 -4.78 9.15
N ASP A 32 -8.29 -6.07 9.46
CA ASP A 32 -8.97 -6.74 10.56
C ASP A 32 -8.56 -6.24 11.95
N LEU A 33 -7.41 -5.57 12.06
CA LEU A 33 -6.91 -5.00 13.32
C LEU A 33 -7.24 -3.50 13.41
N SER A 34 -8.51 -3.14 13.24
CA SER A 34 -9.01 -1.76 13.30
C SER A 34 -8.53 -1.01 14.54
N ASP A 35 -8.55 -1.67 15.71
CA ASP A 35 -8.15 -1.08 17.00
C ASP A 35 -6.66 -0.82 17.14
N LYS A 36 -5.84 -1.44 16.27
CA LYS A 36 -4.38 -1.22 16.20
C LYS A 36 -3.96 -0.47 14.94
N ARG A 37 -4.91 0.19 14.26
CA ARG A 37 -4.63 0.99 13.07
C ARG A 37 -3.65 2.12 13.44
N GLN A 38 -2.56 2.21 12.68
CA GLN A 38 -1.50 3.21 12.85
C GLN A 38 -1.39 4.16 11.66
N VAL A 39 -2.12 3.87 10.58
CA VAL A 39 -2.16 4.64 9.34
C VAL A 39 -3.61 4.68 8.90
N SER A 40 -4.14 5.88 8.69
CA SER A 40 -5.50 6.05 8.20
C SER A 40 -5.60 5.64 6.73
N THR A 41 -6.79 5.27 6.28
CA THR A 41 -7.03 4.99 4.86
C THR A 41 -6.72 6.22 4.00
N GLU A 42 -7.06 7.41 4.49
CA GLU A 42 -6.76 8.70 3.84
C GLU A 42 -5.26 8.94 3.66
N ASP A 43 -4.44 8.60 4.66
CA ASP A 43 -2.98 8.69 4.55
C ASP A 43 -2.44 7.75 3.47
N GLY A 44 -2.98 6.52 3.41
CA GLY A 44 -2.64 5.53 2.39
C GLY A 44 -2.99 5.99 0.98
N GLU A 45 -4.20 6.50 0.79
CA GLU A 45 -4.66 7.06 -0.49
C GLU A 45 -3.86 8.28 -0.91
N ARG A 46 -3.60 9.21 0.02
CA ARG A 46 -2.78 10.40 -0.25
C ARG A 46 -1.40 9.99 -0.73
N LYS A 47 -0.76 9.05 -0.03
CA LYS A 47 0.58 8.57 -0.40
C LYS A 47 0.59 7.87 -1.75
N ALA A 48 -0.43 7.09 -2.04
CA ALA A 48 -0.57 6.43 -3.33
C ALA A 48 -0.77 7.44 -4.48
N LYS A 49 -1.56 8.49 -4.27
CA LYS A 49 -1.71 9.60 -5.23
C LYS A 49 -0.39 10.36 -5.44
N GLU A 50 0.34 10.68 -4.37
CA GLU A 50 1.66 11.33 -4.45
C GLU A 50 2.65 10.50 -5.26
N LEU A 51 2.63 9.19 -5.07
CA LEU A 51 3.53 8.26 -5.77
C LEU A 51 2.96 7.80 -7.12
N ASN A 52 1.76 8.24 -7.52
CA ASN A 52 1.05 7.81 -8.72
C ASN A 52 0.95 6.28 -8.86
N VAL A 53 0.52 5.61 -7.78
CA VAL A 53 0.30 4.17 -7.70
C VAL A 53 -1.14 3.88 -7.27
N MET A 54 -1.64 2.68 -7.55
CA MET A 54 -2.97 2.27 -7.06
C MET A 54 -2.92 1.97 -5.56
N PHE A 55 -4.03 2.11 -4.85
CA PHE A 55 -4.14 1.75 -3.44
C PHE A 55 -5.33 0.83 -3.19
N ILE A 56 -5.11 -0.20 -2.39
CA ILE A 56 -6.18 -1.07 -1.90
C ILE A 56 -5.90 -1.47 -0.45
N GLU A 57 -6.95 -1.58 0.35
CA GLU A 57 -6.88 -2.15 1.69
C GLU A 57 -7.39 -3.59 1.68
N THR A 58 -6.64 -4.50 2.29
CA THR A 58 -6.97 -5.94 2.29
C THR A 58 -6.83 -6.51 3.69
N SER A 59 -7.62 -7.54 4.02
CA SER A 59 -7.34 -8.41 5.15
C SER A 59 -7.12 -9.83 4.66
N ALA A 60 -5.84 -10.21 4.58
CA ALA A 60 -5.44 -11.60 4.32
C ALA A 60 -6.08 -12.60 5.30
N LYS A 61 -6.33 -12.18 6.54
CA LYS A 61 -6.89 -13.03 7.61
C LYS A 61 -8.41 -13.17 7.50
N ALA A 62 -9.13 -12.09 7.20
CA ALA A 62 -10.59 -12.11 7.04
C ALA A 62 -11.03 -12.49 5.62
N GLY A 63 -10.09 -12.66 4.68
CA GLY A 63 -10.39 -12.89 3.26
C GLY A 63 -10.95 -11.65 2.55
N TYR A 64 -10.92 -10.49 3.20
CA TYR A 64 -11.46 -9.24 2.68
C TYR A 64 -10.52 -8.65 1.62
N ASN A 65 -11.02 -8.45 0.40
CA ASN A 65 -10.25 -8.03 -0.78
C ASN A 65 -9.06 -8.95 -1.14
N VAL A 66 -9.13 -10.24 -0.76
CA VAL A 66 -8.13 -11.27 -1.12
C VAL A 66 -8.57 -12.10 -2.32
N LYS A 67 -9.88 -12.14 -2.61
CA LYS A 67 -10.44 -12.82 -3.78
C LYS A 67 -10.78 -11.78 -4.85
N GLN A 68 -9.93 -11.70 -5.86
CA GLN A 68 -10.29 -11.28 -7.21
C GLN A 68 -9.78 -12.34 -8.18
#